data_AF-A0A1Y1Z6M9-F1
#
_entry.id   AF-A0A1Y1Z6M9-F1
#
_cell.length_a   1.000
_cell.length_b   1.000
_cell.length_c   1.000
_cell.angle_alpha   90.00
_cell.angle_beta   90.00
_cell.angle_gamma   90.00
#
_symmetry.space_group_name_H-M   'P 1'
#
loop_
_entity.id
_entity.type
_entity.pdbx_description
1 polymer ?
#
loop_
_entity_poly.entity_id
_entity_poly.type
_entity_poly.pdbx_seq_one_letter_code
_entity_poly.pdbx_strand_id
1 'polypeptide(L)'
;IDTKYRCGKDFNNKSCSKGECCSKYGYCGTSIDHCGTGCQASYGRCNDGGRCGADYGKCLNEKQCCSQYGYCDISDAHCGSKC
;
A
#
# COMPACT_ATOMS: atom_id res chain seq x y z
N ILE A 1 -23.65 1.15 -12.78
CA ILE A 1 -22.87 0.60 -11.63
C ILE A 1 -21.49 1.23 -11.67
N ASP A 2 -21.17 2.03 -10.66
CA ASP A 2 -19.88 2.71 -10.56
C ASP A 2 -18.80 1.68 -10.19
N THR A 3 -18.12 1.16 -11.21
CA THR A 3 -16.98 0.24 -11.05
C THR A 3 -15.65 0.98 -10.88
N LYS A 4 -15.71 2.30 -10.65
CA LYS A 4 -14.53 3.17 -10.62
C LYS A 4 -13.73 2.97 -9.34
N TYR A 5 -14.42 2.57 -8.26
CA TYR A 5 -13.83 2.29 -6.95
C TYR A 5 -13.53 0.81 -6.70
N ARG A 6 -13.57 -0.07 -7.71
CA ARG A 6 -13.27 -1.50 -7.51
C ARG A 6 -11.86 -1.84 -7.95
N CYS A 7 -11.22 -2.72 -7.21
CA CYS A 7 -9.84 -3.18 -7.44
C CYS A 7 -9.67 -4.64 -7.01
N GLY A 8 -8.58 -5.27 -7.43
CA GLY A 8 -8.27 -6.65 -7.07
C GLY A 8 -8.44 -7.64 -8.22
N LYS A 9 -7.98 -8.87 -8.00
CA LYS A 9 -8.06 -9.96 -8.98
C LYS A 9 -9.48 -10.21 -9.48
N ASP A 10 -10.45 -10.12 -8.58
CA ASP A 10 -11.86 -10.42 -8.83
C ASP A 10 -12.55 -9.31 -9.66
N PHE A 11 -11.89 -8.16 -9.83
CA PHE A 11 -12.40 -6.99 -10.55
C PHE A 11 -11.61 -6.70 -11.82
N ASN A 12 -11.25 -7.74 -12.57
CA ASN A 12 -10.42 -7.67 -13.79
C ASN A 12 -9.01 -7.14 -13.53
N ASN A 13 -8.40 -7.52 -12.41
CA ASN A 13 -7.08 -7.03 -12.02
C ASN A 13 -6.98 -5.49 -11.99
N LYS A 14 -8.10 -4.80 -11.72
CA LYS A 14 -8.11 -3.34 -11.61
C LYS A 14 -7.27 -2.91 -10.42
N SER A 15 -6.50 -1.86 -10.62
CA SER A 15 -5.76 -1.19 -9.55
C SER A 15 -6.38 0.15 -9.22
N CYS A 16 -6.24 0.57 -7.97
CA CYS A 16 -6.69 1.88 -7.52
C CYS A 16 -5.84 3.02 -8.07
N SER A 17 -6.37 4.24 -7.95
CA SER A 17 -5.65 5.44 -8.34
C SER A 17 -4.37 5.60 -7.52
N LYS A 18 -3.42 6.38 -8.04
CA LYS A 18 -2.14 6.63 -7.35
C LYS A 18 -2.42 7.25 -5.98
N GLY A 19 -1.97 6.58 -4.92
CA GLY A 19 -2.19 7.02 -3.54
C GLY A 19 -3.35 6.31 -2.81
N GLU A 20 -4.18 5.57 -3.52
CA GLU A 20 -5.27 4.80 -2.94
C GLU A 20 -4.87 3.34 -2.66
N CYS A 21 -5.55 2.77 -1.69
CA CYS A 21 -5.37 1.40 -1.23
C CYS A 21 -6.48 0.51 -1.75
N CYS A 22 -6.12 -0.72 -2.10
CA CYS A 22 -7.11 -1.71 -2.48
C CYS A 22 -7.46 -2.54 -1.26
N SER A 23 -8.66 -2.36 -0.72
CA SER A 23 -9.11 -3.09 0.47
C SER A 23 -9.19 -4.59 0.20
N LYS A 24 -9.24 -5.38 1.28
CA LYS A 24 -9.48 -6.84 1.20
C LYS A 24 -10.80 -7.21 0.49
N TYR A 25 -11.74 -6.27 0.41
CA TYR A 25 -13.03 -6.43 -0.24
C TYR A 25 -13.04 -5.95 -1.71
N GLY A 26 -11.88 -5.50 -2.21
CA GLY A 26 -11.72 -5.04 -3.58
C GLY A 26 -12.32 -3.65 -3.82
N TYR A 27 -12.13 -2.74 -2.86
CA TYR A 27 -12.53 -1.33 -2.96
C TYR A 27 -11.34 -0.40 -2.81
N CYS A 28 -11.34 0.68 -3.59
CA CYS A 28 -10.35 1.75 -3.53
C CYS A 28 -10.72 2.78 -2.48
N GLY A 29 -9.75 3.14 -1.65
CA GLY A 29 -9.87 4.24 -0.70
C GLY A 29 -8.57 4.47 0.06
N THR A 30 -8.52 5.52 0.87
CA THR A 30 -7.31 5.91 1.62
C THR A 30 -7.46 5.73 3.13
N SER A 31 -8.61 5.28 3.62
CA SER A 31 -8.81 5.04 5.04
C SER A 31 -8.07 3.78 5.50
N ILE A 32 -7.86 3.66 6.82
CA ILE A 32 -7.25 2.48 7.45
C ILE A 32 -7.99 1.20 7.09
N ASP A 33 -9.32 1.22 6.92
CA ASP A 33 -10.07 0.02 6.51
C ASP A 33 -9.74 -0.45 5.09
N HIS A 34 -9.25 0.46 4.24
CA HIS A 34 -8.81 0.15 2.89
C HIS A 34 -7.32 -0.20 2.84
N CYS A 35 -6.50 0.51 3.62
CA CYS A 35 -5.05 0.41 3.60
C CYS A 35 -4.46 -0.57 4.60
N GLY A 36 -5.23 -0.96 5.62
CA GLY A 36 -4.79 -1.81 6.72
C GLY A 36 -4.82 -3.29 6.37
N THR A 37 -5.14 -4.12 7.35
CA THR A 37 -4.98 -5.57 7.23
C THR A 37 -5.83 -6.17 6.11
N GLY A 38 -5.16 -6.91 5.23
CA GLY A 38 -5.77 -7.54 4.05
C GLY A 38 -5.84 -6.62 2.83
N CYS A 39 -5.26 -5.42 2.89
CA CYS A 39 -5.05 -4.60 1.70
C CYS A 39 -4.26 -5.39 0.63
N GLN A 40 -4.70 -5.29 -0.61
CA GLN A 40 -4.15 -6.02 -1.75
C GLN A 40 -3.06 -5.16 -2.42
N ALA A 41 -1.80 -5.33 -1.98
CA ALA A 41 -0.67 -4.51 -2.42
C ALA A 41 -0.38 -4.59 -3.93
N SER A 42 -0.79 -5.66 -4.61
CA SER A 42 -0.68 -5.78 -6.07
C SER A 42 -1.61 -4.83 -6.84
N TYR A 43 -2.65 -4.30 -6.19
CA TYR A 43 -3.71 -3.51 -6.82
C TYR A 43 -3.90 -2.13 -6.18
N GLY A 44 -3.05 -1.75 -5.24
CA GLY A 44 -3.10 -0.46 -4.56
C GLY A 44 -1.93 -0.30 -3.61
N ARG A 45 -1.82 0.86 -2.97
CA ARG A 45 -0.83 1.02 -1.89
C ARG A 45 -1.40 0.41 -0.60
N CYS A 46 -0.58 -0.25 0.20
CA CYS A 46 -1.02 -0.72 1.51
C CYS A 46 -0.22 -0.03 2.59
N ASN A 47 -0.89 0.29 3.69
CA ASN A 47 -0.31 0.94 4.84
C ASN A 47 -0.79 0.23 6.10
N ASP A 48 -0.22 -0.93 6.34
CA ASP A 48 -0.45 -1.70 7.56
C ASP A 48 0.42 -1.11 8.68
N GLY A 49 0.15 0.14 9.06
CA GLY A 49 0.86 0.84 10.14
C GLY A 49 2.28 1.30 9.78
N GLY A 50 2.50 1.72 8.54
CA GLY A 50 3.82 2.10 8.03
C GLY A 50 4.66 0.91 7.61
N ARG A 51 4.10 -0.30 7.50
CA ARG A 51 4.89 -1.46 7.06
C ARG A 51 5.13 -1.50 5.55
N CYS A 52 6.25 -2.06 5.17
CA CYS A 52 6.71 -2.22 3.78
C CYS A 52 7.58 -3.48 3.64
N GLY A 53 7.83 -3.90 2.41
CA GLY A 53 8.58 -5.11 2.09
C GLY A 53 7.79 -6.03 1.16
N ALA A 54 8.27 -7.26 0.96
CA ALA A 54 7.66 -8.21 0.03
C ALA A 54 6.17 -8.47 0.33
N ASP A 55 5.81 -8.53 1.62
CA ASP A 55 4.43 -8.81 2.07
C ASP A 55 3.54 -7.56 2.14
N TYR A 56 4.13 -6.36 2.26
CA TYR A 56 3.41 -5.12 2.58
C TYR A 56 3.48 -4.04 1.47
N GLY A 57 4.34 -4.23 0.48
CA GLY A 57 4.55 -3.29 -0.63
C GLY A 57 5.53 -2.16 -0.30
N LYS A 58 5.49 -1.09 -1.10
CA LYS A 58 6.34 0.10 -0.93
C LYS A 58 5.68 1.14 -0.03
N CYS A 59 6.50 1.99 0.56
CA CYS A 59 6.04 3.09 1.41
C CYS A 59 5.09 4.06 0.69
N LEU A 60 4.11 4.58 1.46
CA LEU A 60 3.09 5.51 0.96
C LEU A 60 3.70 6.82 0.48
N ASN A 61 4.64 7.35 1.25
CA ASN A 61 5.37 8.54 0.88
C ASN A 61 6.55 8.11 0.00
N GLU A 62 6.66 8.74 -1.17
CA GLU A 62 7.77 8.52 -2.09
C GLU A 62 9.12 8.95 -1.51
N LYS A 63 9.11 9.76 -0.44
CA LYS A 63 10.29 10.16 0.33
C LYS A 63 10.59 9.23 1.50
N GLN A 64 9.70 8.29 1.83
CA GLN A 64 9.96 7.29 2.86
C GLN A 64 10.66 6.09 2.25
N CYS A 65 11.64 5.57 2.98
CA CYS A 65 12.32 4.35 2.59
C CYS A 65 11.84 3.19 3.44
N CYS A 66 11.91 2.00 2.86
CA CYS A 66 11.55 0.79 3.59
C CYS A 66 12.75 0.29 4.39
N SER A 67 12.73 0.48 5.71
CA SER A 67 13.79 -0.01 6.58
C SER A 67 13.93 -1.54 6.49
N GLN A 68 15.09 -2.06 6.88
CA GLN A 68 15.35 -3.50 6.99
C GLN A 68 14.37 -4.24 7.93
N TYR A 69 13.69 -3.51 8.82
CA TYR A 69 12.67 -4.06 9.73
C TYR A 69 11.27 -4.07 9.12
N GLY A 70 11.13 -3.65 7.86
CA GLY A 70 9.85 -3.62 7.15
C GLY A 70 8.97 -2.45 7.57
N TYR A 71 9.56 -1.30 7.94
CA TYR A 71 8.85 -0.07 8.29
C TYR A 71 9.31 1.13 7.47
N CYS A 72 8.36 1.99 7.12
CA CYS A 72 8.48 3.20 6.35
C CYS A 72 8.83 4.38 7.23
N ASP A 73 10.00 4.96 6.99
CA ASP A 73 10.48 6.15 7.69
C ASP A 73 11.20 7.08 6.71
N ILE A 74 11.25 8.37 7.05
CA ILE A 74 12.01 9.41 6.34
C ILE A 74 13.37 9.67 6.98
N SER A 75 13.65 9.08 8.15
CA SER A 75 14.89 9.29 8.88
C SER A 75 16.10 8.83 8.06
N ASP A 76 17.08 9.71 7.89
CA ASP A 76 18.32 9.44 7.15
C ASP A 76 19.07 8.19 7.68
N ALA A 77 18.98 7.96 8.99
CA ALA A 77 19.48 6.74 9.66
C ALA A 77 18.83 5.43 9.17
N HIS A 78 17.62 5.49 8.61
CA HIS A 78 16.85 4.34 8.09
C HIS A 78 16.79 4.31 6.56
N CYS A 79 16.88 5.46 5.90
CA CYS A 79 16.95 5.62 4.43
C CYS A 79 18.38 5.44 3.85
N GLY A 80 19.39 5.22 4.69
CA GLY A 80 20.79 4.99 4.29
C GLY A 80 21.04 3.65 3.58
N SER A 81 22.27 3.10 3.69
CA SER A 81 22.88 2.10 2.78
C SER A 81 22.18 0.72 2.60
N LYS A 82 20.97 0.48 3.14
CA LYS A 82 20.27 -0.80 3.05
C LYS A 82 18.74 -0.69 2.90
N CYS A 83 18.27 0.26 2.09
CA CYS A 83 16.92 0.18 1.51
C CYS A 83 16.92 -0.55 0.16
#